data_AF-A0A537UPK6-F1
#
_entry.id   AF-A0A537UPK6-F1
#
_cell.length_a   1.000
_cell.length_b   1.000
_cell.length_c   1.000
_cell.angle_alpha   90.00
_cell.angle_beta   90.00
_cell.angle_gamma   90.00
#
_symmetry.space_group_name_H-M   'P 1'
#
loop_
_entity.id
_entity.type
_entity.pdbx_description
1 polymer ?
#
loop_
_entity_poly.entity_id
_entity_poly.type
_entity_poly.pdbx_seq_one_letter_code
_entity_poly.pdbx_strand_id
1 'polypeptide(L)' 'MQEIYMPMKRSDIGAYAGISLEAVGRSFQTLVNRGAIAIRDRRYVQIINRALFEAAIFEKKGGHSGAAGR' A
#
# COMPACT_ATOMS: atom_id res chain seq x y z
N MET A 1 -16.16 -2.11 9.75
CA MET A 1 -15.36 -1.96 8.51
C MET A 1 -15.16 -0.48 8.26
N GLN A 2 -13.95 -0.05 7.88
CA GLN A 2 -13.62 1.37 7.71
C GLN A 2 -13.32 1.64 6.23
N GLU A 3 -14.12 2.51 5.59
CA GLU A 3 -13.87 2.99 4.23
C GLU A 3 -13.08 4.30 4.27
N ILE A 4 -12.10 4.42 3.36
CA ILE A 4 -11.21 5.55 3.24
C ILE A 4 -11.28 6.04 1.81
N TYR A 5 -11.77 7.27 1.65
CA TYR A 5 -11.66 8.01 0.40
C TYR A 5 -10.29 8.67 0.30
N MET A 6 -9.60 8.43 -0.81
CA MET A 6 -8.33 9.09 -1.14
C MET A 6 -8.59 10.20 -2.17
N PRO A 7 -8.45 11.48 -1.80
CA PRO A 7 -8.64 12.59 -2.73
C PRO A 7 -7.50 12.74 -3.76
N MET A 8 -6.48 11.88 -3.70
CA MET A 8 -5.29 11.92 -4.57
C MET A 8 -5.08 10.64 -5.38
N LYS A 9 -4.26 10.71 -6.43
CA LYS A 9 -3.87 9.56 -7.26
C LYS A 9 -2.74 8.78 -6.60
N ARG A 10 -2.55 7.52 -7.03
CA ARG A 10 -1.43 6.66 -6.60
C ARG A 10 -0.05 7.28 -6.89
N SER A 11 0.05 8.11 -7.93
CA SER A 11 1.27 8.86 -8.26
C SER A 11 1.60 9.88 -7.17
N ASP A 12 0.59 10.57 -6.67
CA ASP A 12 0.73 11.60 -5.64
C ASP A 12 1.13 10.95 -4.30
N ILE A 13 0.58 9.75 -4.02
CA ILE A 13 1.00 8.92 -2.88
C ILE A 13 2.47 8.53 -2.99
N GLY A 14 2.92 8.14 -4.18
CA GLY A 14 4.33 7.80 -4.43
C GLY A 14 5.25 8.99 -4.21
N ALA A 15 4.89 10.15 -4.77
CA ALA A 15 5.61 11.40 -4.57
C ALA A 15 5.68 11.79 -3.08
N TYR A 16 4.57 11.68 -2.34
CA TYR A 16 4.53 11.97 -0.91
C TYR A 16 5.37 10.99 -0.08
N ALA A 17 5.30 9.70 -0.38
CA ALA A 17 6.01 8.67 0.36
C ALA A 17 7.48 8.46 -0.08
N GLY A 18 7.94 9.18 -1.11
CA GLY A 18 9.28 9.03 -1.67
C GLY A 18 9.54 7.68 -2.37
N ILE A 19 8.49 7.05 -2.92
CA ILE A 19 8.59 5.76 -3.62
C ILE A 19 7.96 5.82 -5.02
N SER A 20 8.36 4.92 -5.92
CA SER A 20 7.78 4.89 -7.27
C SER A 20 6.29 4.52 -7.26
N LEU A 21 5.55 4.97 -8.27
CA LEU A 21 4.14 4.57 -8.49
C LEU A 21 3.98 3.03 -8.50
N GLU A 22 4.94 2.32 -9.09
CA GLU A 22 4.96 0.85 -9.11
C GLU A 22 5.14 0.25 -7.71
N ALA A 23 6.00 0.86 -6.86
CA ALA A 23 6.17 0.44 -5.47
C ALA A 23 4.90 0.68 -4.63
N VAL A 24 4.17 1.78 -4.90
CA VAL A 24 2.85 2.01 -4.34
C VAL A 24 1.91 0.88 -4.79
N GLY A 25 1.81 0.63 -6.10
CA GLY A 25 0.98 -0.42 -6.67
C GLY A 25 1.25 -1.80 -6.05
N ARG A 26 2.52 -2.19 -5.94
CA ARG A 26 2.94 -3.44 -5.29
C ARG A 26 2.52 -3.50 -3.83
N SER A 27 2.70 -2.41 -3.07
CA SER A 27 2.30 -2.34 -1.67
C SER A 27 0.78 -2.52 -1.49
N PHE A 28 -0.03 -1.89 -2.34
CA PHE A 28 -1.48 -2.08 -2.36
C PHE A 28 -1.85 -3.52 -2.73
N GLN A 29 -1.21 -4.08 -3.75
CA GLN A 29 -1.45 -5.47 -4.15
C GLN A 29 -1.11 -6.46 -3.03
N THR A 30 0.00 -6.25 -2.31
CA THR A 30 0.37 -7.08 -1.15
C THR A 30 -0.71 -7.04 -0.07
N LEU A 31 -1.24 -5.85 0.26
CA LEU A 31 -2.30 -5.72 1.26
C LEU A 31 -3.62 -6.37 0.81
N VAL A 32 -3.95 -6.31 -0.48
CA VAL A 32 -5.12 -7.00 -1.05
C VAL A 32 -4.93 -8.51 -0.98
N ASN A 33 -3.78 -9.02 -1.43
CA ASN A 33 -3.49 -10.47 -1.43
C ASN A 33 -3.48 -11.07 -0.02
N ARG A 34 -3.09 -10.28 0.99
CA ARG A 34 -3.16 -10.67 2.40
C ARG A 34 -4.58 -10.64 2.97
N GLY A 35 -5.56 -10.10 2.24
CA GLY A 35 -6.92 -9.91 2.76
C GLY A 35 -7.00 -8.81 3.83
N ALA A 36 -6.05 -7.88 3.87
CA ALA A 36 -6.05 -6.76 4.81
C ALA A 36 -6.98 -5.62 4.34
N ILE A 37 -6.97 -5.34 3.04
CA ILE A 37 -7.79 -4.31 2.41
C ILE A 37 -8.56 -4.85 1.20
N ALA A 38 -9.64 -4.17 0.86
CA ALA A 38 -10.31 -4.28 -0.43
C ALA A 38 -10.23 -2.93 -1.17
N ILE A 39 -10.07 -2.98 -2.49
CA ILE A 39 -10.09 -1.79 -3.35
C ILE A 39 -11.38 -1.87 -4.17
N ARG A 40 -12.33 -0.98 -3.89
CA ARG A 40 -13.58 -0.88 -4.67
C ARG A 40 -13.39 -0.05 -5.93
N ASP A 41 -12.62 1.03 -5.79
CA ASP A 41 -12.23 1.92 -6.88
C ASP A 41 -10.83 2.49 -6.58
N ARG A 42 -10.17 3.07 -7.59
CA ARG A 42 -8.82 3.66 -7.49
C ARG A 42 -8.68 4.66 -6.33
N ARG A 43 -9.76 5.30 -5.90
CA ARG A 43 -9.81 6.27 -4.79
C ARG A 43 -10.52 5.77 -3.54
N TYR A 44 -11.10 4.56 -3.56
CA TYR A 44 -11.86 4.02 -2.43
C TYR A 44 -11.23 2.72 -1.95
N VAL A 45 -10.68 2.77 -0.75
CA VAL A 45 -10.04 1.63 -0.09
C VAL A 45 -10.76 1.33 1.20
N GLN A 46 -11.06 0.06 1.41
CA GLN A 46 -11.70 -0.42 2.63
C GLN A 46 -10.72 -1.27 3.41
N ILE A 47 -10.58 -0.98 4.71
CA ILE A 47 -9.87 -1.87 5.64
C ILE A 47 -10.86 -2.94 6.08
N ILE A 48 -10.65 -4.16 5.59
CA ILE A 48 -11.51 -5.32 5.86
C ILE A 48 -11.00 -6.13 7.06
N ASN A 49 -9.68 -6.15 7.29
CA ASN A 49 -9.08 -6.79 8.45
C ASN A 49 -7.97 -5.90 9.04
N ARG A 50 -8.26 -5.28 10.20
CA ARG A 50 -7.34 -4.36 10.88
C ARG A 50 -6.08 -5.05 11.39
N ALA A 51 -6.20 -6.27 11.93
CA ALA A 51 -5.05 -7.01 12.47
C ALA A 51 -4.04 -7.35 11.36
N LEU A 52 -4.51 -7.80 10.19
CA LEU A 52 -3.65 -8.10 9.04
C LEU A 52 -3.05 -6.82 8.43
N PHE A 53 -3.81 -5.71 8.45
CA PHE A 53 -3.31 -4.41 8.01
C PHE A 53 -2.17 -3.92 8.90
N GLU A 54 -2.31 -4.01 10.22
CA GLU A 54 -1.28 -3.62 11.19
C GLU A 54 -0.07 -4.54 11.13
N ALA A 55 -0.27 -5.86 11.00
CA ALA A 55 0.83 -6.82 10.83
C ALA A 55 1.73 -6.48 9.63
N ALA A 56 1.14 -6.01 8.51
CA ALA A 56 1.91 -5.59 7.34
C ALA A 56 2.83 -4.38 7.58
N ILE A 57 2.57 -3.58 8.62
CA ILE A 57 3.45 -2.47 9.04
C ILE A 57 4.66 -3.00 9.82
N PHE A 58 4.46 -4.02 10.65
CA PHE A 58 5.50 -4.59 11.50
C PHE A 58 6.48 -5.50 10.75
N GLU A 59 6.05 -6.18 9.69
CA GLU A 59 6.93 -7.06 8.93
C GLU A 59 7.98 -6.31 8.08
N LYS A 60 7.76 -5.02 7.80
CA LYS A 60 8.66 -4.22 6.95
C LYS A 60 9.80 -3.53 7.73
N LYS A 61 10.41 -4.21 8.71
CA LYS A 61 11.67 -3.77 9.33
C LYS A 61 12.94 -4.45 8.76
N GLY A 62 12.83 -5.19 7.66
CA GLY A 62 13.98 -5.74 6.93
C GLY A 62 13.75 -5.75 5.43
N GLY A 63 14.49 -4.90 4.69
CA GLY A 63 14.63 -5.04 3.24
C GLY A 63 14.18 -3.84 2.41
N HIS A 64 15.05 -2.83 2.30
CA HIS A 64 15.26 -2.11 1.04
C HIS A 64 16.76 -2.18 0.73
N SER A 65 17.21 -3.31 0.17
CA SER A 65 18.42 -3.28 -0.66
C SER A 65 18.03 -2.60 -1.96
N GLY A 66 18.55 -1.39 -2.17
CA GLY A 66 18.51 -0.74 -3.47
C GLY A 66 19.13 -1.67 -4.51
N ALA A 67 18.36 -2.01 -5.53
CA ALA A 67 18.94 -2.59 -6.73
C ALA A 67 19.79 -1.50 -7.39
N ALA A 68 21.11 -1.67 -7.27
CA ALA A 68 22.10 -1.00 -8.08
C ALA A 68 21.78 -1.31 -9.55
N GLY A 69 21.48 -0.28 -10.32
CA GLY A 69 21.44 -0.35 -11.77
C GLY A 69 22.59 0.46 -12.33
N ARG A 70 23.72 -0.21 -12.58
CA ARG A 70 24.50 -0.18 -13.83
C ARG A 70 25.39 -1.42 -13.87
#